data_AF-A0A660NA83-F1
#
_entry.id   AF-A0A660NA83-F1
#
_cell.length_a   1.000
_cell.length_b   1.000
_cell.length_c   1.000
_cell.angle_alpha   90.00
_cell.angle_beta   90.00
_cell.angle_gamma   90.00
#
_symmetry.space_group_name_H-M   'P 1'
#
loop_
_entity.id
_entity.type
_entity.pdbx_description
1 polymer ?
#
loop_
_entity_poly.entity_id
_entity_poly.type
_entity_poly.pdbx_seq_one_letter_code
_entity_poly.pdbx_strand_id
1 'polypeptide(L)'
;LGAFTGLLLATLAALLQFGSWHGLVSVWAVFAVGQFLESFLITPKIVGDKIGLSPFWVIFSLMAFGQLLGFVGMLVALPLAAVCLVLLQEGKQAYVSSSFYRKR
;
A
#
# COMPACT_ATOMS: atom_id res chain seq x y z
N LEU A 1 2.99 -5.44 12.11
CA LEU A 1 3.18 -5.36 13.58
C LEU A 1 1.86 -5.55 14.32
N GLY A 2 0.82 -4.76 14.03
CA GLY A 2 -0.50 -4.86 14.69
C GLY A 2 -1.14 -6.25 14.72
N ALA A 3 -1.18 -6.97 13.59
CA ALA A 3 -1.73 -8.32 13.54
C ALA A 3 -0.96 -9.33 14.42
N PHE A 4 0.37 -9.24 14.43
CA PHE A 4 1.23 -10.10 15.25
C PHE A 4 1.05 -9.81 16.74
N THR A 5 1.06 -8.53 17.12
CA THR A 5 0.83 -8.12 18.52
C THR A 5 -0.58 -8.48 19.00
N GLY A 6 -1.60 -8.34 18.13
CA GLY A 6 -2.98 -8.72 18.43
C GLY A 6 -3.13 -10.23 18.64
N LEU A 7 -2.51 -11.05 17.79
CA LEU A 7 -2.55 -12.51 17.92
C LEU A 7 -1.85 -12.97 19.20
N LEU A 8 -0.72 -12.35 19.54
CA LEU A 8 0.05 -12.67 20.74
C LEU A 8 -0.77 -12.35 22.01
N LEU A 9 -1.40 -11.17 22.07
CA LEU A 9 -2.27 -10.78 23.17
C LEU A 9 -3.51 -11.68 23.29
N ALA A 10 -4.17 -11.99 22.16
CA ALA A 10 -5.33 -12.88 22.13
C ALA A 10 -4.98 -14.30 22.61
N THR A 11 -3.79 -14.80 22.24
CA THR A 11 -3.30 -16.12 22.67
C THR A 11 -2.99 -16.14 24.17
N LEU A 12 -2.34 -15.10 24.70
CA LEU A 12 -2.10 -14.96 26.15
C LEU A 12 -3.41 -14.89 26.93
N ALA A 13 -4.38 -14.07 26.48
CA ALA A 13 -5.69 -13.98 27.12
C ALA A 13 -6.44 -15.32 27.10
N ALA A 14 -6.41 -16.05 25.98
CA ALA A 14 -7.04 -17.36 25.87
C ALA A 14 -6.42 -18.40 26.81
N LEU A 15 -5.09 -18.42 26.94
CA LEU A 15 -4.37 -19.30 27.85
C LEU A 15 -4.72 -19.01 29.32
N LEU A 16 -4.78 -17.72 29.70
CA LEU A 16 -5.11 -17.30 31.07
C LEU A 16 -6.57 -17.55 31.43
N GLN A 17 -7.50 -17.44 30.47
CA GLN A 17 -8.93 -17.52 30.72
C GLN A 17 -9.51 -18.93 30.61
N PHE A 18 -9.12 -19.69 29.58
CA PHE A 18 -9.77 -20.97 29.28
C PHE A 18 -8.94 -22.18 29.69
N GLY A 19 -7.60 -22.07 29.74
CA GLY A 19 -6.67 -23.15 30.11
C GLY A 19 -6.82 -24.46 29.31
N SER A 20 -7.67 -24.47 28.28
CA SER A 20 -8.15 -25.66 27.58
C SER A 20 -7.89 -25.53 26.09
N TRP A 21 -7.59 -26.66 25.45
CA TRP A 21 -7.15 -26.64 24.06
C TRP A 21 -8.24 -26.16 23.10
N HIS A 22 -9.49 -26.47 23.42
CA HIS A 22 -10.66 -26.05 22.66
C HIS A 22 -10.89 -24.53 22.70
N GLY A 23 -10.64 -23.88 23.83
CA GLY A 23 -10.76 -22.43 23.96
C GLY A 23 -9.76 -21.69 23.07
N LEU A 24 -8.51 -22.16 23.03
CA LEU A 24 -7.46 -21.53 22.24
C LEU A 24 -7.72 -21.63 20.74
N VAL A 25 -8.13 -22.81 20.25
CA VAL A 25 -8.48 -23.01 18.84
C VAL A 25 -9.64 -22.11 18.41
N SER A 26 -10.65 -21.92 19.28
CA SER A 26 -11.79 -21.05 18.97
C SER A 26 -11.37 -19.57 18.84
N VAL A 27 -10.50 -19.07 19.72
CA VAL A 27 -9.99 -17.70 19.67
C VAL A 27 -9.15 -17.47 18.41
N TRP A 28 -8.30 -18.44 18.05
CA TRP A 28 -7.53 -18.38 16.81
C TRP A 28 -8.40 -18.37 15.56
N ALA A 29 -9.46 -19.18 15.52
CA ALA A 29 -10.39 -19.20 14.41
C ALA A 29 -11.09 -17.84 14.23
N VAL A 30 -11.62 -17.26 15.32
CA VAL A 30 -12.26 -15.93 15.27
C VAL A 30 -11.27 -14.84 14.88
N PHE A 31 -10.05 -14.87 15.45
CA PHE A 31 -9.01 -13.90 15.12
C PHE A 31 -8.58 -13.99 13.66
N ALA A 32 -8.43 -15.20 13.12
CA ALA A 32 -8.09 -15.42 11.72
C ALA A 32 -9.18 -14.84 10.81
N VAL A 33 -10.45 -15.16 11.06
CA VAL A 33 -11.58 -14.62 10.28
C VAL A 33 -11.61 -13.09 10.34
N GLY A 34 -11.44 -12.51 11.54
CA GLY A 34 -11.35 -11.07 11.73
C GLY A 34 -10.20 -10.44 10.93
N GLN A 35 -9.02 -11.06 10.95
CA GLN A 35 -7.85 -10.58 10.20
C GLN A 35 -8.02 -10.70 8.70
N PHE A 36 -8.64 -11.77 8.22
CA PHE A 36 -8.96 -11.90 6.80
C PHE A 36 -9.91 -10.79 6.36
N LEU A 37 -10.97 -10.51 7.12
CA LEU A 37 -11.88 -9.40 6.82
C LEU A 37 -11.18 -8.05 6.89
N GLU A 38 -10.32 -7.83 7.88
CA GLU A 38 -9.57 -6.59 8.03
C GLU A 38 -8.60 -6.37 6.87
N SER A 39 -7.86 -7.40 6.47
CA SER A 39 -6.88 -7.35 5.39
C SER A 39 -7.53 -7.19 4.02
N PHE A 40 -8.64 -7.89 3.77
CA PHE A 40 -9.29 -7.91 2.44
C PHE A 40 -10.35 -6.82 2.23
N LEU A 41 -10.99 -6.32 3.29
CA LEU A 41 -12.08 -5.34 3.16
C LEU A 41 -11.74 -4.01 3.81
N ILE A 42 -11.24 -4.02 5.05
CA ILE A 42 -11.07 -2.79 5.83
C ILE A 42 -9.84 -2.01 5.34
N THR A 43 -8.70 -2.69 5.20
CA THR A 43 -7.44 -2.10 4.73
C THR A 43 -7.59 -1.46 3.36
N PRO A 44 -8.10 -2.16 2.32
CA PRO A 44 -8.29 -1.53 1.02
C PRO A 44 -9.41 -0.49 1.03
N LYS A 45 -10.41 -0.54 1.91
CA LYS A 45 -11.43 0.51 1.98
C LYS A 45 -10.94 1.78 2.68
N ILE A 46 -10.06 1.66 3.67
CA ILE A 46 -9.45 2.80 4.39
C ILE A 46 -8.31 3.42 3.58
N VAL A 47 -7.50 2.59 2.91
CA VAL A 47 -6.37 3.00 2.07
C VAL A 47 -6.80 3.26 0.61
N GLY A 48 -8.10 3.16 0.35
CA GLY A 48 -8.73 2.85 -0.94
C GLY A 48 -8.64 3.82 -2.08
N ASP A 49 -7.74 4.80 -2.06
CA ASP A 49 -7.43 5.57 -3.27
C ASP A 49 -6.05 6.22 -3.23
N LYS A 50 -5.09 5.63 -2.50
CA LYS A 50 -3.73 6.18 -2.51
C LYS A 50 -2.93 5.66 -3.70
N ILE A 51 -3.06 6.47 -4.75
CA ILE A 51 -2.19 6.67 -5.90
C ILE A 51 -2.46 5.66 -7.01
N GLY A 52 -3.26 6.10 -7.99
CA GLY A 52 -3.52 5.47 -9.29
C GLY A 52 -2.29 5.38 -10.19
N LEU A 53 -1.14 5.01 -9.61
CA LEU A 53 -0.03 4.45 -10.33
C LEU A 53 -0.45 3.04 -10.73
N SER A 54 -1.10 2.96 -11.90
CA SER A 54 -1.32 1.69 -12.57
C SER A 54 0.00 0.90 -12.52
N PRO A 55 -0.01 -0.39 -12.13
CA PRO A 55 1.17 -1.26 -12.16
C PRO A 55 1.96 -1.17 -13.47
N PHE A 56 1.27 -0.83 -14.56
CA PHE A 56 1.84 -0.44 -15.84
C PHE A 56 2.97 0.60 -15.75
N TRP A 57 2.78 1.71 -15.03
CA TRP A 57 3.78 2.79 -14.92
C TRP A 57 5.01 2.35 -14.14
N VAL A 58 4.87 1.46 -13.16
CA VAL A 58 6.00 0.88 -12.42
C VAL A 58 6.87 0.05 -13.36
N ILE A 59 6.25 -0.84 -14.14
CA ILE A 59 6.94 -1.67 -15.13
C ILE A 59 7.58 -0.79 -16.21
N PHE A 60 6.84 0.20 -16.73
CA PHE A 60 7.36 1.14 -17.72
C PHE A 60 8.58 1.89 -17.21
N SER A 61 8.55 2.42 -15.99
CA SER A 61 9.69 3.11 -15.40
C SER A 61 10.88 2.19 -15.17
N LEU A 62 10.65 0.94 -14.71
CA LEU A 62 11.71 -0.06 -14.58
C LEU A 62 12.40 -0.34 -15.92
N MET A 63 11.61 -0.52 -16.98
CA MET A 63 12.13 -0.75 -18.33
C MET A 63 12.85 0.49 -18.89
N ALA A 64 12.27 1.68 -18.75
CA ALA A 64 12.83 2.92 -19.25
C ALA A 64 14.15 3.27 -18.54
N PHE A 65 14.16 3.32 -17.20
CA PHE A 65 15.39 3.61 -16.45
C PHE A 65 16.39 2.46 -16.51
N GLY A 66 15.92 1.21 -16.61
CA GLY A 66 16.79 0.05 -16.82
C GLY A 66 17.52 0.06 -18.15
N GLN A 67 16.91 0.58 -19.21
CA GLN A 67 17.58 0.78 -20.51
C GLN A 67 18.49 2.02 -20.50
N LEU A 68 18.10 3.10 -19.83
CA LEU A 68 18.86 4.36 -19.84
C LEU A 68 20.13 4.31 -18.96
N LEU A 69 20.02 3.72 -17.76
CA LEU A 69 21.07 3.74 -16.73
C LEU A 69 21.50 2.32 -16.29
N GLY A 70 21.01 1.28 -16.97
CA GLY A 70 21.33 -0.11 -16.66
C GLY A 70 20.75 -0.56 -15.31
N PHE A 71 21.47 -1.44 -14.62
CA PHE A 71 21.05 -1.99 -13.33
C PHE A 71 20.82 -0.93 -12.26
N VAL A 72 21.66 0.11 -12.22
CA VAL A 72 21.50 1.23 -11.28
C VAL A 72 20.17 1.92 -11.53
N GLY A 73 19.81 2.15 -12.79
CA GLY A 73 18.51 2.68 -13.18
C GLY A 73 17.33 1.88 -12.66
N MET A 74 17.42 0.55 -12.65
CA MET A 74 16.38 -0.31 -12.11
C MET A 74 16.23 -0.18 -10.58
N LEU A 75 17.35 -0.06 -9.84
CA LEU A 75 17.31 0.09 -8.37
C LEU A 75 16.62 1.37 -7.92
N VAL A 76 16.81 2.47 -8.66
CA VAL A 76 16.22 3.79 -8.35
C VAL A 76 15.00 4.13 -9.23
N ALA A 77 14.51 3.20 -10.05
CA ALA A 77 13.40 3.46 -10.97
C ALA A 77 12.14 3.93 -10.26
N LEU A 78 11.80 3.32 -9.11
CA LEU A 78 10.58 3.62 -8.37
C LEU A 78 10.56 5.05 -7.80
N PRO A 79 11.58 5.51 -7.05
CA PRO A 79 11.62 6.90 -6.58
C PRO A 79 11.71 7.90 -7.74
N LEU A 80 12.47 7.62 -8.80
CA LEU A 80 12.55 8.50 -9.97
C LEU A 80 11.19 8.63 -10.68
N ALA A 81 10.47 7.52 -10.84
CA ALA A 81 9.11 7.52 -11.41
C ALA A 81 8.16 8.40 -10.59
N ALA A 82 8.20 8.30 -9.27
CA ALA A 82 7.39 9.12 -8.37
C ALA A 82 7.72 10.62 -8.52
N VAL A 83 9.00 10.98 -8.58
CA VAL A 83 9.44 12.38 -8.78
C VAL A 83 8.96 12.91 -10.15
N CYS A 84 9.15 12.14 -11.23
CA CYS A 84 8.66 12.52 -12.56
C CYS A 84 7.15 12.73 -12.59
N LEU A 85 6.38 11.86 -11.93
CA LEU A 85 4.92 11.99 -11.86
C LEU A 85 4.47 13.24 -11.12
N VAL A 86 5.09 13.55 -9.98
CA VAL A 86 4.79 14.76 -9.23
C VAL A 86 5.12 15.99 -10.07
N LEU A 87 6.28 16.03 -10.72
CA LEU A 87 6.66 17.13 -11.61
C LEU A 87 5.68 17.33 -12.77
N LEU A 88 5.18 16.24 -13.36
CA LEU A 88 4.17 16.30 -14.42
C LEU A 88 2.82 16.80 -13.90
N GLN A 89 2.40 16.38 -12.71
CA GLN A 89 1.16 16.83 -12.08
C GLN A 89 1.21 18.31 -11.72
N GLU A 90 2.29 18.74 -11.05
CA GLU A 90 2.54 20.14 -10.70
C GLU A 90 2.69 21.00 -11.95
N GLY A 91 3.43 20.53 -12.95
CA GLY A 91 3.59 21.21 -14.24
C GLY A 91 2.26 21.36 -14.99
N LYS A 92 1.40 20.34 -14.97
CA LYS A 92 0.05 20.43 -15.55
C LYS A 92 -0.81 21.46 -14.83
N GLN A 93 -0.78 21.49 -13.49
CA GLN A 93 -1.53 22.49 -12.71
C GLN A 93 -1.01 23.92 -12.95
N ALA A 94 0.31 24.10 -13.02
CA ALA A 94 0.94 25.36 -13.38
C ALA A 94 0.59 25.79 -14.82
N TYR A 95 0.51 24.85 -15.76
CA TYR A 95 0.15 25.13 -17.15
C TYR A 95 -1.32 25.57 -17.28
N VAL A 96 -2.24 24.84 -16.63
CA VAL A 96 -3.69 25.12 -16.65
C VAL A 96 -4.04 26.41 -15.88
N SER A 97 -3.28 26.76 -14.83
CA SER A 97 -3.49 28.01 -14.08
C SER A 97 -2.85 29.24 -14.74
N SER A 98 -2.00 29.07 -15.76
CA SER A 98 -1.40 30.18 -16.49
C SER A 98 -2.48 30.97 -17.25
N SER A 99 -2.32 32.30 -17.32
CA SER A 99 -3.32 33.24 -17.87
C SER A 99 -3.72 33.00 -19.34
N PHE A 100 -3.03 32.09 -20.03
CA PHE A 100 -3.29 31.71 -21.42
C PHE A 100 -4.50 30.78 -21.59
N TYR A 101 -4.85 29.97 -20.58
CA TYR A 101 -6.01 29.05 -20.66
C TYR A 101 -7.31 29.66 -20.12
N ARG A 102 -7.24 30.61 -19.16
CA ARG A 102 -8.41 31.27 -18.56
C ARG A 102 -9.08 32.32 -19.46
N LYS A 103 -8.64 32.47 -20.71
CA LYS A 103 -9.10 33.51 -21.65
C LYS A 103 -10.00 33.01 -22.79
N ARG A 104 -10.56 31.80 -22.69
CA ARG A 104 -11.70 31.36 -23.51
C ARG A 104 -12.75 30.68 -22.67
#